data_AF-A0A3C1LF10-F1
#
_entry.id   AF-A0A3C1LF10-F1
#
_cell.length_a   1.000
_cell.length_b   1.000
_cell.length_c   1.000
_cell.angle_alpha   90.00
_cell.angle_beta   90.00
_cell.angle_gamma   90.00
#
_symmetry.space_group_name_H-M   'P 1'
#
loop_
_entity.id
_entity.type
_entity.pdbx_description
1 polymer ?
#
loop_
_entity_poly.entity_id
_entity_poly.type
_entity_poly.pdbx_seq_one_letter_code
_entity_poly.pdbx_strand_id
1 'polypeptide(L)' 'NRRAIQHIVKGAEVLGAFTYTGTFEIHAAHYGAKSVLGLDISENAVHQANRNATLNGLEHIVHFE' A
#
# COMPACT_ATOMS: atom_id res chain seq x y z
N ASN A 1 8.43 -8.59 9.01
CA ASN A 1 8.71 -7.24 8.47
C ASN A 1 7.43 -6.41 8.30
N ARG A 2 6.42 -6.83 7.51
CA ARG A 2 5.16 -6.06 7.33
C ARG A 2 4.43 -5.69 8.63
N ARG A 3 4.39 -6.58 9.64
CA ARG A 3 3.81 -6.26 10.95
C ARG A 3 4.59 -5.23 11.76
N ALA A 4 5.88 -5.04 11.48
CA ALA A 4 6.74 -4.14 12.26
C ALA A 4 6.39 -2.66 12.06
N ILE A 5 5.74 -2.30 10.95
CA ILE A 5 5.36 -0.92 10.66
C ILE A 5 4.06 -0.48 11.34
N GLN A 6 3.35 -1.39 12.01
CA GLN A 6 2.03 -1.12 12.61
C GLN A 6 2.01 0.09 13.55
N HIS A 7 3.05 0.28 14.34
CA HIS A 7 3.16 1.39 15.29
C HIS A 7 3.77 2.66 14.70
N ILE A 8 4.19 2.62 13.43
CA ILE A 8 4.95 3.70 12.78
C ILE A 8 4.04 4.49 11.84
N VAL A 9 3.14 3.82 11.13
CA VAL A 9 2.43 4.40 9.97
C VAL A 9 1.11 5.08 10.33
N LYS A 10 0.64 5.02 11.57
CA LYS A 10 -0.63 5.62 11.97
C LYS A 10 -0.62 7.13 11.73
N GLY A 11 -1.53 7.60 10.87
CA GLY A 11 -1.65 9.00 10.46
C GLY A 11 -0.56 9.50 9.52
N ALA A 12 0.39 8.63 9.11
CA ALA A 12 1.48 9.00 8.23
C ALA A 12 1.05 9.03 6.76
N GLU A 13 1.78 9.80 5.96
CA GLU A 13 1.75 9.71 4.50
C GLU A 13 2.91 8.80 4.08
N VAL A 14 2.61 7.69 3.41
CA VAL A 14 3.58 6.61 3.15
C VAL A 14 3.88 6.53 1.66
N LEU A 15 5.17 6.46 1.33
CA LEU A 15 5.64 6.16 -0.02
C LEU A 15 6.31 4.78 -0.05
N GLY A 16 5.79 3.89 -0.88
CA GLY A 16 6.40 2.60 -1.21
C GLY A 16 7.05 2.68 -2.58
N ALA A 17 8.31 2.23 -2.69
CA ALA A 17 9.00 2.06 -3.97
C ALA A 17 9.33 0.57 -4.17
N PHE A 18 9.20 0.09 -5.41
CA PHE A 18 9.39 -1.33 -5.76
C PHE A 18 8.37 -2.22 -5.05
N THR A 19 7.10 -1.83 -5.12
CA THR A 19 6.03 -2.39 -4.29
C THR A 19 5.56 -3.78 -4.70
N TYR A 20 5.91 -4.21 -5.92
CA TYR A 20 5.39 -5.41 -6.54
C TYR A 20 3.85 -5.44 -6.42
N THR A 21 3.26 -6.48 -5.81
CA THR A 21 1.82 -6.61 -5.61
C THR A 21 1.26 -5.86 -4.39
N GLY A 22 2.00 -4.88 -3.86
CA GLY A 22 1.51 -3.85 -2.93
C GLY A 22 1.39 -4.27 -1.47
N THR A 23 1.97 -5.41 -1.09
CA THR A 23 1.71 -6.01 0.23
C THR A 23 2.17 -5.16 1.42
N PHE A 24 3.22 -4.34 1.32
CA PHE A 24 3.68 -3.52 2.44
C PHE A 24 2.79 -2.29 2.62
N GLU A 25 2.41 -1.69 1.51
CA GLU A 25 1.62 -0.47 1.36
C GLU A 25 0.18 -0.74 1.81
N ILE A 26 -0.38 -1.89 1.45
CA ILE A 26 -1.69 -2.34 1.93
C ILE A 26 -1.68 -2.54 3.45
N HIS A 27 -0.60 -3.06 4.04
CA HIS A 27 -0.48 -3.13 5.50
C HIS A 27 -0.36 -1.73 6.12
N ALA A 28 0.37 -0.81 5.49
CA ALA A 28 0.45 0.57 5.97
C ALA A 28 -0.93 1.24 5.99
N ALA A 29 -1.72 1.09 4.92
CA ALA A 29 -3.10 1.56 4.87
C ALA A 29 -3.98 0.90 5.95
N HIS A 30 -3.91 -0.43 6.08
CA HIS A 30 -4.66 -1.17 7.11
C HIS A 30 -4.33 -0.71 8.54
N TYR A 31 -3.07 -0.36 8.80
CA TYR A 31 -2.62 0.12 10.11
C TYR A 31 -2.91 1.61 10.37
N GLY A 32 -3.62 2.26 9.45
CA GLY A 32 -4.15 3.61 9.66
C GLY A 32 -3.25 4.72 9.11
N ALA A 33 -2.45 4.45 8.08
CA ALA A 33 -1.86 5.53 7.29
C ALA A 33 -2.95 6.48 6.77
N LYS A 34 -2.61 7.77 6.70
CA LYS A 34 -3.50 8.81 6.14
C LYS A 34 -3.62 8.65 4.64
N SER A 35 -2.52 8.36 3.97
CA SER A 35 -2.45 8.06 2.54
C SER A 35 -1.23 7.21 2.24
N VAL A 36 -1.30 6.41 1.17
CA VAL A 36 -0.19 5.58 0.70
C VAL A 36 -0.10 5.66 -0.81
N LEU A 37 1.08 5.99 -1.33
CA LEU A 37 1.41 5.87 -2.75
C LEU A 37 2.43 4.74 -2.92
N GLY A 38 2.10 3.75 -3.75
CA GLY A 38 3.01 2.69 -4.12
C GLY A 38 3.47 2.80 -5.57
N LEU A 39 4.76 2.64 -5.83
CA LEU A 39 5.35 2.72 -7.17
C LEU A 39 5.97 1.39 -7.58
N ASP A 40 5.60 0.88 -8.76
CA ASP A 40 6.27 -0.25 -9.39
C ASP A 40 6.36 -0.11 -10.91
N ILE A 41 7.48 -0.49 -11.51
CA ILE A 41 7.68 -0.41 -12.96
C ILE A 41 6.83 -1.42 -13.74
N SER A 42 6.40 -2.50 -13.09
CA SER A 42 5.61 -3.54 -13.72
C SER A 42 4.13 -3.18 -13.69
N GLU A 43 3.58 -2.81 -14.85
CA GLU A 43 2.15 -2.52 -14.99
C GLU A 43 1.26 -3.67 -14.46
N ASN A 44 1.64 -4.92 -14.73
CA ASN A 44 0.92 -6.10 -14.22
C ASN A 44 0.97 -6.18 -12.68
N ALA A 45 2.09 -5.80 -12.04
CA ALA A 45 2.19 -5.75 -10.60
C ALA A 45 1.32 -4.63 -10.01
N VAL A 46 1.30 -3.46 -10.65
CA VAL A 46 0.44 -2.31 -10.30
C VAL A 46 -1.04 -2.68 -10.39
N HIS A 47 -1.49 -3.32 -11.48
CA HIS A 47 -2.87 -3.80 -11.62
C HIS A 47 -3.26 -4.79 -10.51
N GLN A 48 -2.36 -5.71 -10.16
CA GLN A 48 -2.59 -6.65 -9.07
C GLN A 48 -2.60 -5.97 -7.70
N ALA A 49 -1.72 -5.00 -7.46
CA ALA A 49 -1.66 -4.23 -6.22
C ALA A 49 -2.93 -3.40 -6.01
N ASN A 50 -3.41 -2.71 -7.04
CA ASN A 50 -4.68 -1.98 -7.02
C ASN A 50 -5.86 -2.92 -6.78
N ARG A 51 -5.90 -4.09 -7.42
CA ARG A 51 -6.93 -5.12 -7.12
C ARG A 51 -6.86 -5.60 -5.67
N ASN A 52 -5.65 -5.80 -5.14
CA ASN A 52 -5.47 -6.19 -3.74
C ASN A 52 -5.93 -5.10 -2.77
N ALA A 53 -5.73 -3.81 -3.10
CA ALA A 53 -6.26 -2.70 -2.31
C ALA A 53 -7.79 -2.75 -2.25
N THR A 54 -8.47 -2.92 -3.39
CA THR A 54 -9.94 -3.06 -3.47
C THR A 54 -10.44 -4.28 -2.71
N LEU A 55 -9.77 -5.43 -2.82
CA LEU A 55 -10.14 -6.65 -2.09
C LEU A 55 -10.08 -6.48 -0.57
N ASN A 56 -9.29 -5.53 -0.08
CA ASN A 56 -9.19 -5.20 1.34
C ASN A 56 -10.02 -3.96 1.73
N GLY A 57 -10.73 -3.33 0.80
CA GLY A 57 -11.50 -2.11 1.03
C GLY A 57 -10.64 -0.88 1.36
N LEU A 58 -9.40 -0.85 0.88
CA LEU A 58 -8.40 0.20 1.19
C LEU A 58 -8.07 1.08 -0.01
N GLU A 59 -8.77 0.93 -1.14
CA GLU A 59 -8.56 1.66 -2.39
C GLU A 59 -8.72 3.19 -2.28
N HIS A 60 -9.32 3.67 -1.18
CA HIS A 60 -9.47 5.10 -0.88
C HIS A 60 -8.31 5.67 -0.03
N ILE A 61 -7.41 4.80 0.44
CA ILE A 61 -6.24 5.17 1.27
C ILE A 61 -4.94 4.88 0.51
N VAL A 62 -4.87 3.75 -0.21
CA VAL A 62 -3.69 3.33 -0.98
C VAL A 62 -3.97 3.27 -2.48
N HIS A 63 -3.08 3.86 -3.26
CA HIS A 63 -3.06 3.82 -4.72
C HIS A 63 -1.69 3.36 -5.24
N PHE A 64 -1.68 2.67 -6.37
CA PHE A 64 -0.46 2.18 -7.01
C PHE A 64 -0.33 2.70 -8.45
N GLU A 65 0.87 3.15 -8.80
CA GLU A 65 1.28 3.68 -10.11
C GLU A 65 2.52 2.96 -10.67
#